data_AF-A0A521D4E9-F1
#
_entry.id   AF-A0A521D4E9-F1
#
_cell.length_a   1.000
_cell.length_b   1.000
_cell.length_c   1.000
_cell.angle_alpha   90.00
_cell.angle_beta   90.00
_cell.angle_gamma   90.00
#
_symmetry.space_group_name_H-M   'P 1'
#
loop_
_entity.id
_entity.type
_entity.pdbx_description
1 polymer ?
#
loop_
_entity_poly.entity_id
_entity_poly.type
_entity_poly.pdbx_seq_one_letter_code
_entity_poly.pdbx_strand_id
1 'polypeptide(L)' 'MIYYFFLLFIIVVFGGIAYLIMRFFNKWTKNNKYEVLFNTLIFIASFFLVSFIGICIFLSSLDFSR' A
#
# COMPACT_ATOMS: atom_id res chain seq x y z
N MET A 1 -4.44 18.37 15.44
CA MET A 1 -3.47 18.68 14.37
C MET A 1 -2.48 17.54 14.15
N ILE A 2 -1.77 17.06 15.19
CA ILE A 2 -0.81 15.93 15.12
C ILE A 2 -1.40 14.65 14.50
N TYR A 3 -2.65 14.29 14.83
CA TYR A 3 -3.30 13.09 14.29
C TYR A 3 -3.42 13.11 12.76
N TYR A 4 -3.70 14.29 12.17
CA TYR A 4 -3.80 14.42 10.72
C TYR A 4 -2.44 14.25 10.04
N PHE A 5 -1.37 14.80 10.62
CA PHE A 5 -0.01 14.62 10.12
C PHE A 5 0.43 13.16 10.17
N PHE A 6 0.09 12.45 11.25
CA PHE A 6 0.39 11.04 11.38
C PHE A 6 -0.35 10.20 10.32
N LEU A 7 -1.62 10.49 10.07
CA LEU A 7 -2.40 9.82 9.04
C LEU A 7 -1.82 10.09 7.64
N LEU A 8 -1.43 11.33 7.36
CA LEU A 8 -0.79 11.72 6.10
C LEU A 8 0.54 10.99 5.90
N PHE A 9 1.34 10.86 6.96
CA PHE A 9 2.59 10.10 6.92
C PHE A 9 2.36 8.62 6.56
N ILE A 10 1.37 7.97 7.19
CA ILE A 10 1.01 6.57 6.88
C ILE A 10 0.61 6.44 5.41
N ILE A 11 -0.27 7.33 4.91
CA ILE A 11 -0.70 7.30 3.51
C ILE A 11 0.49 7.43 2.56
N VAL A 12 1.41 8.35 2.84
CA VAL A 12 2.60 8.57 1.99
C VAL A 12 3.50 7.34 2.01
N VAL A 13 3.74 6.74 3.18
CA VAL A 13 4.58 5.53 3.29
C VAL A 13 3.93 4.35 2.58
N PHE A 14 2.66 4.06 2.83
CA PHE A 14 1.97 2.92 2.21
C PHE A 14 1.77 3.12 0.71
N GLY A 15 1.43 4.35 0.29
CA GLY A 15 1.36 4.73 -1.11
C GLY A 15 2.71 4.61 -1.82
N GLY A 16 3.80 5.00 -1.16
CA GLY A 16 5.17 4.83 -1.66
C GLY A 16 5.53 3.36 -1.87
N ILE A 17 5.23 2.49 -0.89
CA ILE A 17 5.46 1.04 -0.99
C ILE A 17 4.62 0.45 -2.13
N ALA A 18 3.33 0.79 -2.20
CA ALA A 18 2.44 0.33 -3.27
C ALA A 18 2.91 0.78 -4.65
N TYR A 19 3.45 2.00 -4.76
CA TYR A 19 4.04 2.51 -6.00
C TYR A 19 5.30 1.74 -6.40
N LEU A 20 6.18 1.40 -5.45
CA LEU A 20 7.37 0.59 -5.73
C LEU A 20 6.98 -0.81 -6.23
N ILE A 21 5.96 -1.43 -5.61
CA ILE A 21 5.42 -2.72 -6.06
C ILE A 21 4.87 -2.57 -7.48
N MET A 22 3.99 -1.58 -7.73
CA MET A 22 3.48 -1.29 -9.08
C MET A 22 4.62 -1.11 -10.09
N ARG A 23 5.68 -0.36 -9.74
CA ARG A 23 6.82 -0.11 -10.64
C ARG A 23 7.57 -1.40 -10.97
N PHE A 24 7.68 -2.33 -10.03
CA PHE A 24 8.30 -3.63 -10.27
C PHE A 24 7.48 -4.46 -11.27
N PHE A 25 6.17 -4.50 -11.08
CA PHE A 25 5.25 -5.17 -12.00
C PHE A 25 5.03 -4.41 -13.31
N ASN A 26 5.35 -3.11 -13.36
CA ASN A 26 5.20 -2.32 -14.59
C ASN A 26 6.04 -2.90 -15.74
N LYS A 27 7.19 -3.51 -15.42
CA LYS A 27 8.02 -4.21 -16.41
C LYS A 27 7.27 -5.37 -17.09
N TRP A 28 6.29 -5.97 -16.42
CA TRP A 28 5.48 -7.08 -16.91
C TRP A 28 4.24 -6.62 -17.68
N THR A 29 3.73 -5.41 -17.40
CA THR A 29 2.53 -4.84 -18.03
C THR A 29 2.82 -3.94 -19.23
N LYS A 30 4.08 -3.52 -19.43
CA LYS A 30 4.55 -2.55 -20.45
C LYS A 30 4.22 -2.87 -21.91
N ASN A 31 3.88 -4.12 -22.24
CA ASN A 31 3.54 -4.55 -23.61
C ASN A 31 2.04 -4.80 -23.81
N ASN A 32 1.21 -4.55 -22.79
CA ASN A 32 -0.23 -4.78 -22.88
C ASN A 32 -0.95 -3.49 -23.26
N LYS A 33 -1.97 -3.61 -24.13
CA LYS A 33 -2.88 -2.52 -24.51
C LYS A 33 -3.58 -1.86 -23.31
N TYR A 34 -3.60 -2.54 -22.16
CA TYR A 34 -4.20 -2.12 -20.91
C TYR A 34 -3.16 -1.84 -19.80
N GLU A 35 -1.91 -1.51 -20.15
CA GLU A 35 -0.82 -1.22 -19.20
C GLU A 35 -1.28 -0.32 -18.03
N VAL A 36 -1.93 0.80 -18.35
CA VAL A 36 -2.40 1.77 -17.35
C VAL A 36 -3.42 1.15 -16.40
N LEU A 37 -4.37 0.39 -16.92
CA LEU A 37 -5.40 -0.30 -16.12
C LEU A 37 -4.75 -1.33 -15.19
N PHE A 38 -3.86 -2.17 -15.71
CA PHE A 38 -3.17 -3.17 -14.91
C PHE A 38 -2.28 -2.54 -13.84
N ASN A 39 -1.53 -1.50 -14.17
CA ASN A 39 -0.71 -0.77 -13.19
C ASN A 39 -1.57 -0.15 -12.08
N THR A 40 -2.70 0.45 -12.43
CA THR A 40 -3.64 1.01 -11.45
C THR A 40 -4.22 -0.08 -10.55
N LEU A 41 -4.62 -1.22 -11.12
CA LEU A 41 -5.10 -2.39 -10.37
C LEU A 41 -4.03 -2.91 -9.41
N ILE A 42 -2.78 -3.05 -9.87
CA ILE A 42 -1.67 -3.53 -9.05
C ILE A 42 -1.37 -2.53 -7.93
N PHE A 43 -1.39 -1.23 -8.21
CA PHE A 43 -1.22 -0.21 -7.20
C PHE A 43 -2.30 -0.30 -6.11
N ILE A 44 -3.58 -0.36 -6.50
CA ILE A 44 -4.70 -0.44 -5.57
C ILE A 44 -4.61 -1.73 -4.75
N ALA A 45 -4.40 -2.88 -5.39
CA ALA A 45 -4.27 -4.17 -4.72
C ALA A 45 -3.10 -4.17 -3.72
N SER A 46 -1.95 -3.63 -4.12
CA SER A 46 -0.77 -3.52 -3.26
C SER A 46 -1.01 -2.60 -2.07
N PHE A 47 -1.69 -1.47 -2.29
CA PHE A 47 -2.02 -0.53 -1.23
C PHE A 47 -2.95 -1.17 -0.18
N PHE A 48 -3.99 -1.88 -0.61
CA PHE A 48 -4.87 -2.63 0.28
C PHE A 48 -4.11 -3.72 1.05
N LEU A 49 -3.23 -4.46 0.36
CA LEU A 49 -2.47 -5.54 0.97
C LEU A 49 -1.50 -5.01 2.04
N VAL A 50 -0.76 -3.94 1.76
CA VAL A 50 0.12 -3.28 2.73
C VAL A 50 -0.67 -2.74 3.92
N SER A 51 -1.83 -2.10 3.65
CA SER A 51 -2.70 -1.58 4.71
C SER A 51 -3.23 -2.71 5.61
N PHE A 52 -3.64 -3.82 5.01
CA PHE A 52 -4.12 -5.00 5.74
C PHE A 52 -3.02 -5.61 6.62
N ILE A 53 -1.81 -5.79 6.08
CA ILE A 53 -0.65 -6.25 6.86
C ILE A 53 -0.36 -5.30 8.03
N GLY A 54 -0.39 -3.99 7.78
CA GLY A 54 -0.19 -2.98 8.81
C GLY A 54 -1.22 -3.10 9.95
N ILE A 55 -2.49 -3.31 9.61
CA ILE A 55 -3.55 -3.55 10.61
C ILE A 55 -3.31 -4.86 11.37
N CYS A 56 -2.94 -5.95 10.69
CA CYS A 56 -2.65 -7.21 11.36
C CYS A 56 -1.49 -7.08 12.36
N ILE A 57 -0.39 -6.42 11.97
CA ILE A 57 0.75 -6.16 12.87
C ILE A 57 0.32 -5.30 14.05
N PHE A 58 -0.47 -4.24 13.80
CA PHE A 58 -1.02 -3.41 14.86
C PHE A 58 -1.85 -4.24 15.85
N LEU A 59 -2.78 -5.06 15.37
CA LEU A 59 -3.60 -5.92 16.21
C LEU A 59 -2.78 -6.96 16.99
N SER A 60 -1.75 -7.55 16.38
CA SER A 60 -0.86 -8.50 17.05
C SER A 60 0.07 -7.86 18.08
N SER A 61 0.32 -6.55 17.96
CA SER A 61 1.14 -5.80 18.92
C SER A 61 0.33 -5.16 20.04
N LEU A 62 -1.01 -5.21 19.96
CA LEU A 62 -1.88 -4.87 21.08
C LEU A 62 -1.78 -5.97 22.13
N ASP A 63 -1.11 -5.64 23.23
CA ASP A 63 -1.11 -6.49 24.42
C ASP A 63 -2.40 -6.23 25.20
N PHE A 64 -3.39 -7.12 25.04
CA PHE A 64 -4.68 -7.04 25.73
C PHE A 64 -4.59 -7.47 27.21
N SER A 65 -3.39 -7.79 27.70
CA SER A 65 -3.16 -8.19 29.09
C SER A 65 -3.17 -7.01 30.09
N ARG A 66 -3.46 -5.78 29.64
CA ARG A 66 -3.56 -4.57 30.46
C ARG A 66 -4.98 -4.01 30.51
#